data_AF-A0A0M8RIK9-F1
#
_entry.id   AF-A0A0M8RIK9-F1
#
_cell.length_a   1.000
_cell.length_b   1.000
_cell.length_c   1.000
_cell.angle_alpha   90.00
_cell.angle_beta   90.00
_cell.angle_gamma   90.00
#
_symmetry.space_group_name_H-M   'P 1'
#
loop_
_entity.id
_entity.type
_entity.pdbx_description
1 polymer ?
#
loop_
_entity_poly.entity_id
_entity_poly.type
_entity_poly.pdbx_seq_one_letter_code
_entity_poly.pdbx_strand_id
1 'polypeptide(L)'
;CGGDESVLVVLVHHIAADGWSLGPLWRDVVVAYEARRSGRAPAWRPLPVQYADFALWQMLDGSAGQAEFWRAELADLPGELALPYDRPRPAAPDHRGATVPFRWDAEL
;
A
#
# COMPACT_ATOMS: atom_id res chain seq x y z
N CYS A 1 -14.49 17.80 28.87
CA CYS A 1 -14.12 16.37 28.80
C CYS A 1 -15.30 15.61 28.23
N GLY A 2 -15.29 15.28 26.93
CA GLY A 2 -16.28 14.38 26.32
C GLY A 2 -15.74 12.97 26.39
N GLY A 3 -16.40 12.07 27.13
CA GLY A 3 -15.88 10.74 27.47
C GLY A 3 -16.09 9.66 26.40
N ASP A 4 -16.79 9.97 25.30
CA ASP A 4 -17.29 8.97 24.35
C ASP A 4 -16.68 9.05 22.94
N GLU A 5 -15.78 10.01 22.69
CA GLU A 5 -15.11 10.14 21.39
C GLU A 5 -13.67 9.66 21.47
N SER A 6 -13.26 8.85 20.50
CA SER A 6 -11.90 8.34 20.37
C SER A 6 -11.52 8.22 18.90
N VAL A 7 -10.27 8.57 18.59
CA VAL A 7 -9.70 8.42 17.24
C VAL A 7 -8.61 7.38 17.30
N LEU A 8 -8.73 6.32 16.49
CA LEU A 8 -7.69 5.32 16.29
C LEU A 8 -6.94 5.63 14.99
N VAL A 9 -5.63 5.83 15.09
CA VAL A 9 -4.73 5.97 13.93
C VAL A 9 -3.85 4.73 13.87
N VAL A 10 -3.92 4.01 12.76
CA VAL A 10 -3.04 2.87 12.46
C VAL A 10 -2.10 3.28 11.34
N LEU A 11 -0.81 3.41 11.68
CA LEU A 11 0.24 3.74 10.72
C LEU A 11 0.98 2.47 10.32
N VAL A 12 0.99 2.18 9.02
CA VAL A 12 1.69 1.03 8.47
C VAL A 12 2.66 1.51 7.39
N HIS A 13 3.90 1.04 7.46
CA HIS A 13 4.88 1.32 6.42
C HIS A 13 4.54 0.50 5.16
N HIS A 14 4.62 1.10 3.97
CA HIS A 14 4.27 0.44 2.70
C HIS A 14 5.04 -0.85 2.39
N ILE A 15 6.18 -1.09 3.06
CA ILE A 15 6.91 -2.36 2.97
C ILE A 15 6.11 -3.56 3.49
N ALA A 16 5.15 -3.32 4.37
CA ALA A 16 4.36 -4.36 5.03
C ALA A 16 2.90 -4.42 4.55
N ALA A 17 2.43 -3.43 3.80
CA ALA A 17 1.05 -3.38 3.30
C ALA A 17 0.90 -2.52 2.04
N ASP A 18 0.03 -2.99 1.15
CA ASP A 18 -0.47 -2.24 0.00
C ASP A 18 -1.93 -1.81 0.22
N GLY A 19 -2.53 -1.16 -0.78
CA GLY A 19 -3.93 -0.72 -0.72
C GLY A 19 -4.93 -1.86 -0.57
N TRP A 20 -4.60 -3.07 -1.05
CA TRP A 20 -5.46 -4.24 -0.91
C TRP A 20 -5.44 -4.79 0.51
N SER A 21 -4.27 -4.76 1.15
CA SER A 21 -4.01 -5.28 2.49
C SER A 21 -4.80 -4.55 3.59
N LEU A 22 -5.16 -3.28 3.37
CA LEU A 22 -5.88 -2.46 4.36
C LEU A 22 -7.30 -2.97 4.65
N GLY A 23 -8.00 -3.51 3.64
CA GLY A 23 -9.35 -4.05 3.82
C GLY A 23 -9.41 -5.25 4.79
N PRO A 24 -8.64 -6.33 4.52
CA PRO A 24 -8.49 -7.46 5.44
C PRO A 24 -7.95 -7.04 6.81
N LEU A 25 -6.94 -6.17 6.87
CA LEU A 25 -6.41 -5.66 8.14
C LEU A 25 -7.51 -5.02 8.99
N TRP A 26 -8.32 -4.13 8.40
CA TRP A 26 -9.41 -3.48 9.13
C TRP A 26 -10.48 -4.48 9.60
N ARG A 27 -10.86 -5.43 8.74
CA ARG A 27 -11.77 -6.53 9.12
C ARG A 27 -11.24 -7.29 10.34
N ASP A 28 -9.98 -7.70 10.32
CA ASP A 28 -9.40 -8.52 11.37
C ASP A 28 -9.27 -7.75 12.69
N VAL A 29 -9.00 -6.44 12.63
CA VAL A 29 -9.03 -5.55 13.81
C VAL A 29 -10.42 -5.50 14.42
N VAL A 30 -11.47 -5.30 13.62
CA VAL A 30 -12.86 -5.27 14.13
C VAL A 30 -13.26 -6.62 14.73
N VAL A 31 -12.95 -7.74 14.05
CA VAL A 31 -13.24 -9.09 14.56
C VAL A 31 -12.52 -9.35 15.88
N ALA A 32 -11.24 -8.99 15.98
CA ALA A 32 -10.47 -9.12 17.21
C ALA A 32 -11.06 -8.27 18.33
N TYR A 33 -11.43 -7.02 18.03
CA TYR A 33 -12.04 -6.10 18.98
C TYR A 33 -13.35 -6.66 19.55
N GLU A 34 -14.27 -7.11 18.70
CA GLU A 34 -15.55 -7.67 19.12
C GLU A 34 -15.39 -8.95 19.96
N ALA A 35 -14.51 -9.85 19.54
CA ALA A 35 -14.22 -11.08 20.28
C ALA A 35 -13.71 -10.75 21.69
N ARG A 36 -12.74 -9.84 21.79
CA ARG A 36 -12.15 -9.42 23.06
C ARG A 36 -13.14 -8.66 23.94
N ARG A 37 -13.97 -7.79 23.37
CA ARG A 37 -15.05 -7.10 24.09
C ARG A 37 -16.05 -8.09 24.71
N SER A 38 -16.26 -9.23 24.06
CA SER A 38 -17.10 -10.32 24.58
C SER A 38 -16.36 -11.33 25.49
N GLY A 39 -15.14 -11.03 25.92
CA GLY A 39 -14.36 -11.91 26.82
C GLY A 39 -13.80 -13.18 26.16
N ARG A 40 -13.75 -13.24 24.83
CA ARG A 40 -13.27 -14.40 24.06
C ARG A 40 -12.03 -14.06 23.24
N ALA A 41 -11.35 -15.10 22.75
CA ALA A 41 -10.32 -14.94 21.72
C ALA A 41 -10.96 -14.89 20.32
N PRO A 42 -10.38 -14.12 19.38
CA PRO A 42 -10.79 -14.20 17.99
C PRO A 42 -10.56 -15.61 17.46
N ALA A 43 -11.56 -16.14 16.75
CA ALA A 43 -11.49 -17.47 16.15
C ALA A 43 -11.09 -17.35 14.68
N TRP A 44 -9.80 -17.54 14.40
CA TRP A 44 -9.25 -17.49 13.05
C TRP A 44 -8.84 -18.86 12.56
N ARG A 45 -9.04 -19.10 11.26
CA ARG A 45 -8.38 -20.21 10.59
C ARG A 45 -6.98 -19.72 10.16
N PRO A 46 -5.90 -20.48 10.43
CA PRO A 46 -4.58 -20.12 9.94
C PRO A 46 -4.60 -19.91 8.43
N LEU A 47 -3.93 -18.85 7.96
CA LEU A 47 -3.78 -18.63 6.53
C LEU A 47 -2.93 -19.76 5.95
N PRO A 48 -3.32 -20.33 4.79
CA PRO A 48 -2.58 -21.43 4.18
C PRO A 48 -1.20 -21.01 3.66
N VAL A 49 -1.00 -19.70 3.48
CA VAL A 49 0.26 -19.07 3.04
C VAL A 49 0.51 -17.82 3.87
N GLN A 50 1.78 -17.58 4.19
CA GLN A 50 2.30 -16.35 4.77
C GLN A 50 3.05 -15.55 3.71
N TYR A 51 3.28 -14.27 3.95
CA TYR A 51 4.03 -13.43 3.01
C TYR A 51 5.47 -13.91 2.81
N ALA A 52 6.06 -14.57 3.82
CA ALA A 52 7.37 -15.22 3.67
C ALA A 52 7.36 -16.34 2.63
N ASP A 53 6.27 -17.13 2.55
CA ASP A 53 6.12 -18.18 1.55
C ASP A 53 6.02 -17.58 0.15
N PHE A 54 5.30 -16.46 0.02
CA PHE A 54 5.23 -15.68 -1.24
C PHE A 54 6.61 -15.16 -1.66
N ALA A 55 7.38 -14.58 -0.72
CA ALA A 55 8.72 -14.06 -1.01
C ALA A 55 9.68 -15.18 -1.47
N LEU A 56 9.62 -16.34 -0.84
CA LEU A 56 10.40 -17.52 -1.24
C LEU A 56 10.00 -18.01 -2.63
N TRP A 57 8.70 -18.13 -2.90
CA TRP A 57 8.19 -18.50 -4.24
C TRP A 57 8.66 -17.51 -5.32
N GLN A 58 8.60 -16.21 -5.04
CA GLN A 58 9.00 -15.18 -5.98
C GLN A 58 10.49 -15.25 -6.34
N MET A 59 11.35 -15.55 -5.36
CA MET A 59 12.79 -15.69 -5.57
C MET A 59 13.15 -16.91 -6.41
N LEU A 60 12.41 -18.01 -6.26
CA LEU A 60 12.70 -19.27 -6.96
C LEU A 60 12.20 -19.23 -8.40
N ASP A 61 10.97 -18.78 -8.63
CA ASP A 61 10.30 -18.95 -9.92
C ASP A 61 9.57 -17.70 -10.44
N GLY A 62 9.28 -16.72 -9.58
CA GLY A 62 8.27 -15.68 -9.86
C GLY A 62 8.66 -14.57 -10.83
N SER A 63 9.94 -14.46 -11.24
CA SER A 63 10.43 -13.38 -12.12
C SER A 63 10.96 -13.85 -13.47
N ALA A 64 10.94 -15.16 -13.74
CA ALA A 64 11.48 -15.70 -14.97
C ALA A 64 10.60 -15.33 -16.20
N GLY A 65 11.23 -14.88 -17.28
CA GLY A 65 10.61 -14.87 -18.62
C GLY A 65 10.06 -13.55 -19.16
N GLN A 66 10.08 -12.45 -18.40
CA GLN A 66 9.59 -11.15 -18.91
C GLN A 66 10.67 -10.07 -19.06
N ALA A 67 11.90 -10.33 -18.60
CA ALA A 67 12.97 -9.34 -18.61
C ALA A 67 13.37 -8.88 -20.02
N GLU A 68 13.30 -9.77 -21.02
CA GLU A 68 13.57 -9.42 -22.43
C GLU A 68 12.54 -8.45 -22.99
N PHE A 69 11.26 -8.75 -22.74
CA PHE A 69 10.16 -7.90 -23.14
C PHE A 69 10.30 -6.50 -22.55
N TRP A 70 10.48 -6.38 -21.23
CA TRP A 70 10.60 -5.07 -20.59
C TRP A 70 11.86 -4.30 -20.98
N ARG A 71 12.96 -4.99 -21.28
CA ARG A 71 14.16 -4.33 -21.83
C ARG A 71 13.89 -3.72 -23.21
N ALA A 72 13.13 -4.41 -24.05
CA ALA A 72 12.78 -3.91 -25.38
C ALA A 72 11.78 -2.74 -25.30
N GLU A 73 10.70 -2.90 -24.54
CA GLU A 73 9.64 -1.88 -24.42
C GLU A 73 10.12 -0.56 -23.78
N LEU A 74 11.09 -0.63 -22.87
CA LEU A 74 11.59 0.54 -22.13
C LEU A 74 12.90 1.11 -22.70
N ALA A 75 13.41 0.59 -23.82
CA ALA A 75 14.76 0.87 -24.32
C ALA A 75 15.03 2.36 -24.59
N ASP A 76 14.06 3.07 -25.18
CA ASP A 76 14.21 4.43 -25.68
C ASP A 76 13.49 5.48 -24.81
N LEU A 77 13.14 5.13 -23.57
CA LEU A 77 12.48 6.08 -22.68
C LEU A 77 13.43 7.20 -22.25
N PRO A 78 12.95 8.46 -22.23
CA PRO A 78 13.74 9.56 -21.70
C PRO A 78 13.99 9.35 -20.21
N GLY A 79 15.21 9.66 -19.75
CA GLY A 79 15.57 9.56 -18.34
C GLY A 79 14.83 10.55 -17.43
N GLU A 80 14.28 11.63 -17.99
CA GLU A 80 13.48 12.62 -17.28
C GLU A 80 12.43 13.24 -18.21
N LEU A 81 11.23 13.48 -17.67
CA LEU A 81 10.14 14.11 -18.40
C LEU A 81 10.31 15.64 -18.35
N ALA A 82 10.21 16.32 -19.49
CA ALA A 82 10.29 17.77 -19.56
C ALA A 82 8.93 18.41 -19.19
N LEU A 83 8.61 18.45 -17.90
CA LEU A 83 7.45 19.18 -17.39
C LEU A 83 7.79 20.65 -17.12
N PRO A 84 6.80 21.55 -17.14
CA PRO A 84 6.99 22.96 -16.78
C PRO A 84 7.13 23.09 -15.25
N TYR A 85 8.25 22.62 -14.71
CA TYR A 85 8.52 22.66 -13.27
C TYR A 85 8.72 24.10 -12.78
N ASP A 86 8.13 24.43 -11.63
CA ASP A 86 8.30 25.75 -11.00
C ASP A 86 9.70 25.96 -10.40
N ARG A 87 10.45 24.86 -10.17
CA ARG A 87 11.73 24.85 -9.46
C ARG A 87 12.68 23.79 -10.03
N PRO A 88 14.01 24.00 -9.97
CA PRO A 88 14.97 22.97 -10.35
C PRO A 88 14.89 21.76 -9.41
N ARG A 89 15.13 20.57 -9.95
CA ARG A 89 15.14 19.31 -9.19
C ARG A 89 16.34 19.27 -8.23
N PRO A 90 16.14 18.99 -6.93
CA PRO A 90 17.25 18.84 -5.99
C PRO A 90 18.01 17.53 -6.24
N ALA A 91 19.30 17.51 -5.87
CA ALA A 91 20.14 16.31 -6.00
C ALA A 91 19.68 15.15 -5.10
N ALA A 92 19.06 15.46 -3.96
CA ALA A 92 18.44 14.48 -3.07
C ALA A 92 16.95 14.81 -2.89
N PRO A 93 16.05 13.81 -2.98
CA PRO A 93 14.64 14.03 -2.72
C PRO A 93 14.42 14.30 -1.22
N ASP A 94 13.61 15.34 -0.90
CA ASP A 94 13.19 15.64 0.48
C ASP A 94 11.88 14.94 0.86
N HIS A 95 11.26 14.25 -0.10
CA HIS A 95 9.97 13.55 0.03
C HIS A 95 8.80 14.42 0.49
N ARG A 96 8.90 15.75 0.35
CA ARG A 96 7.81 16.67 0.68
C ARG A 96 6.82 16.73 -0.48
N GLY A 97 5.58 16.37 -0.21
CA GLY A 97 4.47 16.42 -1.17
C GLY A 97 3.27 17.19 -0.64
N ALA A 98 2.34 17.52 -1.53
CA ALA A 98 1.04 18.10 -1.21
C ALA A 98 -0.04 17.45 -2.09
N THR A 99 -1.28 17.47 -1.61
CA THR A 99 -2.44 16.94 -2.33
C THR A 99 -3.41 18.08 -2.62
N VAL A 100 -3.86 18.19 -3.86
CA VAL A 100 -4.92 19.12 -4.28
C VAL A 100 -6.17 18.31 -4.62
N PRO A 101 -7.21 18.31 -3.77
CA PRO A 101 -8.43 17.58 -4.05
C PRO A 101 -9.20 18.29 -5.17
N PHE A 102 -9.75 17.50 -6.10
CA PHE A 102 -10.65 17.98 -7.14
C PHE A 102 -11.80 16.97 -7.31
N ARG A 103 -12.91 17.41 -7.90
CA ARG A 103 -14.09 16.60 -8.16
C ARG A 103 -14.59 16.89 -9.57
N TRP A 104 -15.09 15.86 -10.23
CA TRP A 104 -15.89 15.99 -11.45
C TRP A 104 -17.37 16.02 -11.06
N ASP A 105 -18.14 16.92 -11.66
CA ASP A 105 -19.59 16.91 -11.51
C ASP A 105 -20.16 15.70 -12.26
N ALA A 106 -21.23 15.11 -11.74
CA ALA A 106 -21.85 13.92 -12.31
C ALA A 106 -22.44 14.13 -13.72
N GLU A 107 -22.55 15.39 -14.15
CA GLU A 107 -23.09 15.81 -15.45
C GLU A 107 -22.01 15.99 -16.53
N LEU A 108 -20.72 15.84 -16.18
CA LEU A 108 -19.60 15.84 -17.13
C LEU A 108 -19.28 14.42 -17.66
#